data_AF-A0A8I1MHZ5-F1
#
_entry.id   AF-A0A8I1MHZ5-F1
#
_cell.length_a   1.000
_cell.length_b   1.000
_cell.length_c   1.000
_cell.angle_alpha   90.00
_cell.angle_beta   90.00
_cell.angle_gamma   90.00
#
_symmetry.space_group_name_H-M   'P 1'
#
loop_
_entity.id
_entity.type
_entity.pdbx_description
1 polymer ?
#
loop_
_entity_poly.entity_id
_entity_poly.type
_entity_poly.pdbx_seq_one_letter_code
_entity_poly.pdbx_strand_id
1 'polypeptide(L)'
;MTEFIYKLKSNFISTLPYNNSIYKAKAADGLQLYRQISIDDLKQDSETISNRVDGFTTTIDKNNLLNSSCTCNDADFCQHQFALVFFLYAQYEPLTTLFEEWRSAEAKNLFIQQKKRSSLSNHYSFKAWIDQLDTAYEQFSQAQSTKNLSIFQNLYDEFFISLPKIAPAEPTLRNLFLLYGGLYAILQFNNELKQIQLSANTKESFLYVHLYKLTNKVSELAKIKVLSSIPPTTKTLIESSLPFIRLLLDESDSLQYELMKLYEVVWANVLNDEEWIGKELRALESVTSVHTAIARSYLLFLKKKDEEAISALKPDDLAKLPYFISWIKELLSQKDTKRLSIWINYLSAMMGEYVRTVPSTYQGSRNMVSILVNLFKQYALLIKEEGPYIKCLQLLLPYSFIEYSQYLHNKGHLKEWMELQVLLDFDDAEQASEIAEYVIQQRANYAIPILHQIIRHFILERKKTSYALACDYLLKLKEIHIKTSKEELFHRYMHYLHGETKSLSLFQKLLKERGLHADV
;
A
#
# COMPACT_ATOMS: atom_id res chain seq x y z
N MET A 1 10.61 -23.30 45.95
CA MET A 1 9.16 -23.41 45.67
C MET A 1 8.37 -22.17 46.13
N THR A 2 8.69 -21.54 47.25
CA THR A 2 8.14 -20.21 47.62
C THR A 2 8.43 -19.12 46.58
N GLU A 3 9.63 -19.09 46.01
CA GLU A 3 10.02 -18.16 44.94
C GLU A 3 9.14 -18.26 43.68
N PHE A 4 8.68 -19.47 43.35
CA PHE A 4 7.79 -19.71 42.21
C PHE A 4 6.41 -19.06 42.43
N ILE A 5 5.85 -19.13 43.63
CA ILE A 5 4.54 -18.54 43.95
C ILE A 5 4.62 -17.01 44.00
N TYR A 6 5.71 -16.45 44.55
CA TYR A 6 5.93 -15.00 44.47
C TYR A 6 6.05 -14.51 43.03
N LYS A 7 6.76 -15.27 42.18
CA LYS A 7 6.88 -14.97 40.75
C LYS A 7 5.54 -15.12 40.03
N LEU A 8 4.79 -16.18 40.30
CA LEU A 8 3.46 -16.44 39.73
C LEU A 8 2.47 -15.34 40.12
N LYS A 9 2.47 -14.92 41.39
CA LYS A 9 1.66 -13.80 41.91
C LYS A 9 1.99 -12.49 41.22
N SER A 10 3.28 -12.14 41.18
CA SER A 10 3.76 -10.92 40.54
C SER A 10 3.42 -10.89 39.04
N ASN A 11 3.64 -12.01 38.35
CA ASN A 11 3.28 -12.17 36.95
C ASN A 11 1.76 -12.09 36.73
N PHE A 12 0.95 -12.74 37.58
CA PHE A 12 -0.51 -12.71 37.50
C PHE A 12 -1.05 -11.28 37.65
N ILE A 13 -0.61 -10.56 38.66
CA ILE A 13 -1.08 -9.20 38.95
C ILE A 13 -0.62 -8.20 37.88
N SER A 14 0.58 -8.37 37.31
CA SER A 14 1.12 -7.47 36.28
C SER A 14 0.58 -7.72 34.87
N THR A 15 0.33 -8.98 34.51
CA THR A 15 -0.10 -9.36 33.15
C THR A 15 -1.62 -9.35 32.96
N LEU A 16 -2.40 -9.66 34.01
CA LEU A 16 -3.85 -9.76 33.94
C LEU A 16 -4.47 -8.64 34.79
N PRO A 17 -4.74 -7.45 34.22
CA PRO A 17 -5.17 -6.30 35.00
C PRO A 17 -6.60 -6.50 35.53
N TYR A 18 -6.80 -6.21 36.83
CA TYR A 18 -8.10 -6.39 37.47
C TYR A 18 -9.20 -5.58 36.77
N ASN A 19 -8.93 -4.39 36.23
CA ASN A 19 -9.94 -3.52 35.60
C ASN A 19 -10.54 -4.05 34.28
N ASN A 20 -9.97 -5.12 33.69
CA ASN A 20 -10.54 -5.73 32.49
C ASN A 20 -11.78 -6.55 32.85
N SER A 21 -12.95 -6.07 32.43
CA SER A 21 -14.25 -6.72 32.69
C SER A 21 -14.32 -8.17 32.19
N ILE A 22 -13.64 -8.49 31.08
CA ILE A 22 -13.59 -9.84 30.51
C ILE A 22 -12.76 -10.75 31.42
N TYR A 23 -11.61 -10.29 31.89
CA TYR A 23 -10.78 -11.05 32.83
C TYR A 23 -11.45 -11.21 34.20
N LYS A 24 -12.21 -10.22 34.69
CA LYS A 24 -13.01 -10.37 35.92
C LYS A 24 -14.05 -11.48 35.78
N ALA A 25 -14.78 -11.50 34.66
CA ALA A 25 -15.79 -12.53 34.39
C ALA A 25 -15.13 -13.92 34.30
N LYS A 26 -14.10 -14.08 33.46
CA LYS A 26 -13.38 -15.35 33.30
C LYS A 26 -12.68 -15.81 34.58
N ALA A 27 -12.18 -14.89 35.40
CA ALA A 27 -11.62 -15.20 36.72
C ALA A 27 -12.70 -15.64 37.72
N ALA A 28 -13.91 -15.06 37.68
CA ALA A 28 -15.03 -15.51 38.50
C ALA A 28 -15.44 -16.94 38.13
N ASP A 29 -15.50 -17.26 36.85
CA ASP A 29 -15.78 -18.61 36.35
C ASP A 29 -14.65 -19.58 36.71
N GLY A 30 -13.39 -19.17 36.53
CA GLY A 30 -12.22 -19.95 36.93
C GLY A 30 -12.15 -20.24 38.44
N LEU A 31 -12.68 -19.34 39.28
CA LEU A 31 -12.80 -19.54 40.73
C LEU A 31 -13.83 -20.62 41.09
N GLN A 32 -14.78 -20.93 40.21
CA GLN A 32 -15.67 -22.08 40.42
C GLN A 32 -14.97 -23.39 40.04
N LEU A 33 -14.15 -23.35 38.98
CA LEU A 33 -13.49 -24.53 38.40
C LEU A 33 -12.24 -25.00 39.17
N TYR A 34 -11.49 -24.11 39.84
CA TYR A 34 -10.20 -24.49 40.44
C TYR A 34 -10.29 -25.60 41.50
N ARG A 35 -11.46 -25.73 42.17
CA ARG A 35 -11.71 -26.76 43.19
C ARG A 35 -11.88 -28.16 42.61
N GLN A 36 -12.11 -28.26 41.29
CA GLN A 36 -12.29 -29.52 40.58
C GLN A 36 -10.96 -30.08 40.05
N ILE A 37 -9.87 -29.33 40.17
CA ILE A 37 -8.55 -29.73 39.69
C ILE A 37 -7.92 -30.69 40.70
N SER A 38 -7.47 -31.85 40.21
CA SER A 38 -6.75 -32.83 41.03
C SER A 38 -5.25 -32.56 41.01
N ILE A 39 -4.58 -32.74 42.15
CA ILE A 39 -3.12 -32.61 42.25
C ILE A 39 -2.39 -33.77 41.58
N ASP A 40 -3.02 -34.94 41.50
CA ASP A 40 -2.42 -36.16 40.96
C ASP A 40 -2.19 -36.08 39.43
N ASP A 41 -2.94 -35.21 38.74
CA ASP A 41 -2.84 -34.99 37.30
C ASP A 41 -1.89 -33.85 36.91
N LEU A 42 -1.20 -33.26 37.89
CA LEU A 42 -0.31 -32.13 37.67
C LEU A 42 1.00 -32.58 37.02
N LYS A 43 1.27 -32.05 35.82
CA LYS A 43 2.54 -32.28 35.09
C LYS A 43 3.36 -31.01 35.09
N GLN A 44 4.57 -31.08 35.63
CA GLN A 44 5.48 -29.95 35.72
C GLN A 44 6.78 -30.24 34.95
N ASP A 45 7.14 -29.33 34.04
CA ASP A 45 8.43 -29.29 33.37
C ASP A 45 9.26 -28.10 33.92
N SER A 46 10.46 -27.85 33.40
CA SER A 46 11.30 -26.71 33.73
C SER A 46 10.59 -25.37 33.49
N GLU A 47 9.93 -25.21 32.34
CA GLU A 47 9.33 -23.93 31.89
C GLU A 47 7.80 -23.85 32.05
N THR A 48 7.10 -24.98 32.15
CA THR A 48 5.63 -25.00 32.14
C THR A 48 5.03 -25.88 33.24
N ILE A 49 3.76 -25.63 33.57
CA ILE A 49 2.93 -26.47 34.44
C ILE A 49 1.61 -26.73 33.72
N SER A 50 1.21 -27.99 33.61
CA SER A 50 -0.02 -28.38 32.92
C SER A 50 -0.91 -29.27 33.79
N ASN A 51 -2.22 -29.14 33.61
CA ASN A 51 -3.23 -30.00 34.24
C ASN A 51 -4.50 -30.03 33.36
N ARG A 52 -5.42 -30.94 33.68
CA ARG A 52 -6.78 -30.94 33.13
C ARG A 52 -7.71 -30.13 34.00
N VAL A 53 -8.45 -29.22 33.37
CA VAL A 53 -9.48 -28.39 34.00
C VAL A 53 -10.74 -28.50 33.16
N ASP A 54 -11.83 -29.01 33.74
CA ASP A 54 -13.12 -29.18 33.05
C ASP A 54 -13.01 -29.90 31.69
N GLY A 55 -12.21 -30.97 31.64
CA GLY A 55 -11.96 -31.74 30.41
C GLY A 55 -10.93 -31.14 29.44
N PHE A 56 -10.49 -29.89 29.65
CA PHE A 56 -9.49 -29.23 28.81
C PHE A 56 -8.08 -29.33 29.40
N THR A 57 -7.11 -29.70 28.56
CA THR A 57 -5.69 -29.59 28.91
C THR A 57 -5.30 -28.10 28.91
N THR A 58 -4.78 -27.65 30.05
CA THR A 58 -4.38 -26.26 30.30
C THR A 58 -2.93 -26.24 30.72
N THR A 59 -2.14 -25.36 30.11
CA THR A 59 -0.69 -25.23 30.34
C THR A 59 -0.36 -23.79 30.69
N ILE A 60 0.27 -23.57 31.84
CA ILE A 60 0.77 -22.30 32.34
C ILE A 60 2.26 -22.20 32.10
N ASP A 61 2.69 -21.14 31.42
CA ASP A 61 4.09 -20.77 31.30
C ASP A 61 4.54 -20.05 32.59
N LYS A 62 5.62 -20.54 33.21
CA LYS A 62 6.10 -20.04 34.51
C LYS A 62 6.76 -18.66 34.43
N ASN A 63 7.21 -18.25 33.25
CA ASN A 63 7.91 -17.00 33.01
C ASN A 63 6.99 -15.91 32.47
N ASN A 64 6.07 -16.25 31.57
CA ASN A 64 5.11 -15.31 30.99
C ASN A 64 3.71 -15.90 30.82
N LEU A 65 2.76 -15.46 31.65
CA LEU A 65 1.39 -15.97 31.64
C LEU A 65 0.66 -15.78 30.31
N LEU A 66 1.01 -14.77 29.50
CA LEU A 66 0.39 -14.55 28.18
C LEU A 66 0.75 -15.65 27.17
N ASN A 67 1.85 -16.37 27.38
CA ASN A 67 2.24 -17.52 26.54
C ASN A 67 1.58 -18.84 26.99
N SER A 68 0.78 -18.80 28.05
CA SER A 68 0.01 -19.95 28.52
C SER A 68 -1.02 -20.37 27.47
N SER A 69 -1.30 -21.66 27.37
CA SER A 69 -2.23 -22.20 26.37
C SER A 69 -3.30 -23.09 27.00
N CYS A 70 -4.45 -23.18 26.34
CA CYS A 70 -5.54 -24.07 26.72
C CYS A 70 -6.22 -24.63 25.47
N THR A 71 -6.64 -25.89 25.56
CA THR A 71 -7.34 -26.59 24.47
C THR A 71 -8.80 -26.14 24.25
N CYS A 72 -9.32 -25.20 25.05
CA CYS A 72 -10.68 -24.65 24.91
C CYS A 72 -10.86 -23.65 23.75
N ASN A 73 -9.79 -23.34 23.00
CA ASN A 73 -9.80 -22.51 21.79
C ASN A 73 -10.27 -21.05 21.97
N ASP A 74 -10.15 -20.52 23.19
CA ASP A 74 -10.34 -19.10 23.51
C ASP A 74 -9.10 -18.30 23.09
N ALA A 75 -9.30 -17.15 22.45
CA ALA A 75 -8.21 -16.32 21.91
C ALA A 75 -7.47 -15.53 23.01
N ASP A 76 -8.10 -15.36 24.17
CA ASP A 76 -7.56 -14.66 25.33
C ASP A 76 -7.33 -15.63 26.50
N PHE A 77 -6.68 -15.15 27.57
CA PHE A 77 -6.51 -15.91 28.81
C PHE A 77 -7.87 -16.37 29.37
N CYS A 78 -8.11 -17.68 29.34
CA CYS A 78 -9.42 -18.28 29.51
C CYS A 78 -9.72 -18.66 30.98
N GLN A 79 -10.97 -19.01 31.28
CA GLN A 79 -11.39 -19.44 32.63
C GLN A 79 -10.62 -20.65 33.16
N HIS A 80 -10.23 -21.59 32.28
CA HIS A 80 -9.44 -22.78 32.66
C HIS A 80 -8.01 -22.40 33.08
N GLN A 81 -7.43 -21.41 32.42
CA GLN A 81 -6.11 -20.88 32.78
C GLN A 81 -6.16 -20.11 34.10
N PHE A 82 -7.22 -19.33 34.35
CA PHE A 82 -7.47 -18.73 35.67
C PHE A 82 -7.61 -19.80 36.75
N ALA A 83 -8.40 -20.84 36.49
CA ALA A 83 -8.60 -21.94 37.42
C ALA A 83 -7.30 -22.66 37.78
N LEU A 84 -6.44 -22.95 36.78
CA LEU A 84 -5.15 -23.59 37.04
C LEU A 84 -4.20 -22.69 37.84
N VAL A 85 -4.16 -21.38 37.56
CA VAL A 85 -3.38 -20.43 38.37
C VAL A 85 -3.89 -20.37 39.81
N PHE A 86 -5.21 -20.32 40.01
CA PHE A 86 -5.80 -20.32 41.36
C PHE A 86 -5.53 -21.61 42.11
N PHE A 87 -5.61 -22.75 41.43
CA PHE A 87 -5.26 -24.03 42.02
C PHE A 87 -3.80 -24.08 42.46
N LEU A 88 -2.87 -23.65 41.60
CA LEU A 88 -1.45 -23.58 41.93
C LEU A 88 -1.15 -22.62 43.09
N TYR A 89 -1.82 -21.47 43.11
CA TYR A 89 -1.63 -20.48 44.18
C TYR A 89 -2.19 -20.97 45.52
N ALA A 90 -3.40 -21.54 45.50
CA ALA A 90 -4.13 -21.99 46.69
C ALA A 90 -3.41 -23.08 47.49
N GLN A 91 -2.44 -23.77 46.88
CA GLN A 91 -1.59 -24.74 47.56
C GLN A 91 -0.63 -24.11 48.57
N TYR A 92 -0.35 -22.81 48.45
CA TYR A 92 0.66 -22.13 49.24
C TYR A 92 0.12 -20.92 50.02
N GLU A 93 -0.80 -20.17 49.42
CA GLU A 93 -1.44 -19.03 50.07
C GLU A 93 -2.95 -18.99 49.81
N PRO A 94 -3.76 -18.48 50.76
CA PRO A 94 -5.19 -18.29 50.54
C PRO A 94 -5.46 -17.40 49.33
N LEU A 95 -6.40 -17.77 48.46
CA LEU A 95 -6.77 -16.93 47.32
C LEU A 95 -7.26 -15.54 47.73
N THR A 96 -7.75 -15.37 48.96
CA THR A 96 -8.09 -14.05 49.50
C THR A 96 -6.89 -13.11 49.46
N THR A 97 -5.66 -13.56 49.74
CA THR A 97 -4.46 -12.72 49.64
C THR A 97 -4.18 -12.36 48.19
N LEU A 98 -4.31 -13.31 47.25
CA LEU A 98 -4.17 -13.02 45.82
C LEU A 98 -5.21 -12.02 45.33
N PHE A 99 -6.48 -12.17 45.70
CA PHE A 99 -7.54 -11.26 45.28
C PHE A 99 -7.45 -9.90 45.96
N GLU A 100 -7.06 -9.84 47.24
CA GLU A 100 -6.78 -8.60 47.96
C GLU A 100 -5.57 -7.89 47.36
N GLU A 101 -4.52 -8.61 46.98
CA GLU A 101 -3.36 -8.05 46.29
C GLU A 101 -3.66 -7.67 44.84
N TRP A 102 -4.52 -8.41 44.14
CA TRP A 102 -4.94 -8.08 42.78
C TRP A 102 -5.85 -6.84 42.76
N ARG A 103 -6.76 -6.71 43.74
CA ARG A 103 -7.57 -5.51 43.99
C ARG A 103 -6.76 -4.37 44.61
N SER A 104 -5.77 -4.64 45.45
CA SER A 104 -4.94 -3.58 46.06
C SER A 104 -3.75 -3.19 45.20
N ALA A 105 -3.38 -3.98 44.20
CA ALA A 105 -2.58 -3.52 43.07
C ALA A 105 -3.38 -2.53 42.24
N GLU A 106 -4.72 -2.63 42.20
CA GLU A 106 -5.59 -1.52 41.79
C GLU A 106 -5.40 -0.34 42.74
N ALA A 107 -5.49 -0.51 44.07
CA ALA A 107 -5.33 0.58 45.03
C ALA A 107 -3.93 1.22 45.06
N LYS A 108 -2.84 0.47 44.83
CA LYS A 108 -1.46 0.95 44.73
C LYS A 108 -1.18 1.52 43.34
N ASN A 109 -1.74 0.96 42.26
CA ASN A 109 -1.74 1.65 40.97
C ASN A 109 -2.63 2.89 41.01
N LEU A 110 -3.70 2.94 41.80
CA LEU A 110 -4.55 4.10 42.02
C LEU A 110 -3.87 5.11 42.94
N PHE A 111 -3.09 4.72 43.96
CA PHE A 111 -2.35 5.65 44.83
C PHE A 111 -1.04 6.14 44.20
N ILE A 112 -0.34 5.32 43.41
CA ILE A 112 0.83 5.73 42.62
C ILE A 112 0.37 6.52 41.38
N GLN A 113 -0.81 6.23 40.81
CA GLN A 113 -1.45 7.10 39.82
C GLN A 113 -2.09 8.33 40.46
N GLN A 114 -2.60 8.34 41.69
CA GLN A 114 -3.21 9.52 42.32
C GLN A 114 -2.18 10.48 42.90
N LYS A 115 -1.04 10.02 43.43
CA LYS A 115 0.09 10.92 43.76
C LYS A 115 0.88 11.42 42.54
N LYS A 116 0.60 10.90 41.34
CA LYS A 116 0.97 11.52 40.04
C LYS A 116 -0.22 12.09 39.24
N ARG A 117 -1.46 12.04 39.75
CA ARG A 117 -2.66 12.62 39.13
C ARG A 117 -3.30 13.75 39.94
N SER A 118 -2.66 14.21 41.01
CA SER A 118 -3.09 15.43 41.72
C SER A 118 -2.13 16.59 41.45
N SER A 119 -2.17 17.12 40.21
CA SER A 119 -2.05 18.56 39.87
C SER A 119 -1.74 18.75 38.38
N LEU A 120 -2.65 18.34 37.49
CA LEU A 120 -2.76 18.99 36.17
C LEU A 120 -4.24 19.31 35.91
N SER A 121 -4.84 20.03 36.85
CA SER A 121 -5.93 20.94 36.48
C SER A 121 -5.32 21.97 35.53
N ASN A 122 -5.74 21.91 34.26
CA ASN A 122 -5.43 22.80 33.13
C ASN A 122 -4.21 22.45 32.24
N HIS A 123 -4.29 21.39 31.43
CA HIS A 123 -3.51 21.32 30.18
C HIS A 123 -4.32 20.71 29.02
N TYR A 124 -5.24 21.50 28.48
CA TYR A 124 -5.84 21.24 27.15
C TYR A 124 -5.10 22.05 26.07
N SER A 125 -3.78 22.22 26.19
CA SER A 125 -2.99 22.85 25.14
C SER A 125 -2.26 21.78 24.34
N PHE A 126 -2.16 22.01 23.03
CA PHE A 126 -1.49 21.06 22.14
C PHE A 126 0.00 20.93 22.48
N LYS A 127 0.61 22.04 22.92
CA LYS A 127 1.99 22.05 23.42
C LYS A 127 2.20 21.02 24.55
N ALA A 128 1.29 20.97 25.53
CA ALA A 128 1.41 20.01 26.62
C ALA A 128 1.28 18.56 26.14
N TRP A 129 0.52 18.30 25.07
CA TRP A 129 0.46 16.97 24.46
C TRP A 129 1.78 16.59 23.79
N ILE A 130 2.39 17.53 23.06
CA ILE A 130 3.71 17.32 22.46
C ILE A 130 4.78 17.10 23.54
N ASP A 131 4.84 17.94 24.58
CA ASP A 131 5.80 17.78 25.68
C ASP A 131 5.67 16.40 26.37
N GLN A 132 4.44 15.88 26.48
CA GLN A 132 4.18 14.53 27.00
C GLN A 132 4.66 13.43 26.04
N LEU A 133 4.45 13.60 24.74
CA LEU A 133 4.92 12.66 23.71
C LEU A 133 6.45 12.65 23.62
N ASP A 134 7.10 13.81 23.71
CA ASP A 134 8.55 13.97 23.75
C ASP A 134 9.13 13.20 24.96
N THR A 135 8.59 13.44 26.16
CA THR A 135 9.02 12.75 27.38
C THR A 135 8.85 11.24 27.27
N ALA A 136 7.73 10.77 26.72
CA ALA A 136 7.48 9.35 26.52
C ALA A 136 8.44 8.74 25.48
N TYR A 137 8.76 9.50 24.42
CA TYR A 137 9.68 9.07 23.38
C TYR A 137 11.12 9.00 23.88
N GLU A 138 11.58 9.97 24.67
CA GLU A 138 12.91 9.95 25.28
C GLU A 138 13.10 8.71 26.17
N GLN A 139 12.11 8.38 27.01
CA GLN A 139 12.14 7.18 27.84
C GLN A 139 12.16 5.90 27.01
N PHE A 140 11.37 5.86 25.93
CA PHE A 140 11.38 4.76 24.98
C PHE A 140 12.73 4.61 24.29
N SER A 141 13.28 5.70 23.74
CA SER A 141 14.55 5.73 23.01
C SER A 141 15.72 5.32 23.89
N GLN A 142 15.76 5.77 25.15
CA GLN A 142 16.78 5.36 26.13
C GLN A 142 16.72 3.87 26.49
N ALA A 143 15.55 3.24 26.41
CA ALA A 143 15.37 1.81 26.66
C ALA A 143 15.76 0.95 25.44
N GLN A 144 15.91 1.55 24.25
CA GLN A 144 16.32 0.83 23.04
C GLN A 144 17.85 0.73 22.93
N SER A 145 18.35 -0.42 22.48
CA SER A 145 19.77 -0.56 22.11
C SER A 145 20.06 0.19 20.81
N THR A 146 21.08 1.06 20.81
CA THR A 146 21.39 2.07 19.77
C THR A 146 21.85 1.54 18.41
N LYS A 147 21.65 0.25 18.08
CA LYS A 147 22.23 -0.38 16.88
C LYS A 147 21.33 -1.29 16.04
N ASN A 148 20.04 -1.44 16.35
CA ASN A 148 19.20 -2.40 15.64
C ASN A 148 17.99 -1.76 14.95
N LEU A 149 17.68 -2.26 13.75
CA LEU A 149 16.45 -1.98 13.00
C LEU A 149 15.16 -2.31 13.79
N SER A 150 15.29 -2.92 14.97
CA SER A 150 14.20 -3.16 15.93
C SER A 150 13.51 -1.88 16.39
N ILE A 151 14.17 -0.71 16.37
CA ILE A 151 13.53 0.56 16.73
C ILE A 151 12.28 0.82 15.88
N PHE A 152 12.33 0.50 14.59
CA PHE A 152 11.22 0.69 13.66
C PHE A 152 10.03 -0.23 13.97
N GLN A 153 10.29 -1.44 14.45
CA GLN A 153 9.25 -2.34 14.95
C GLN A 153 8.67 -1.84 16.27
N ASN A 154 9.54 -1.49 17.21
CA ASN A 154 9.19 -1.13 18.59
C ASN A 154 8.45 0.21 18.67
N LEU A 155 8.61 1.10 17.68
CA LEU A 155 7.81 2.31 17.54
C LEU A 155 6.31 2.03 17.53
N TYR A 156 5.88 0.94 16.88
CA TYR A 156 4.49 0.49 16.95
C TYR A 156 4.25 -0.39 18.18
N ASP A 157 5.02 -1.46 18.32
CA ASP A 157 4.74 -2.55 19.27
C ASP A 157 4.89 -2.12 20.74
N GLU A 158 5.72 -1.12 21.04
CA GLU A 158 5.99 -0.64 22.39
C GLU A 158 5.56 0.81 22.57
N PHE A 159 6.09 1.75 21.77
CA PHE A 159 5.83 3.18 21.96
C PHE A 159 4.35 3.51 21.71
N PHE A 160 3.84 3.30 20.50
CA PHE A 160 2.47 3.66 20.14
C PHE A 160 1.43 2.91 20.98
N ILE A 161 1.62 1.60 21.21
CA ILE A 161 0.73 0.78 22.06
C ILE A 161 0.74 1.24 23.53
N SER A 162 1.80 1.92 24.00
CA SER A 162 1.84 2.48 25.35
C SER A 162 1.09 3.81 25.51
N LEU A 163 0.89 4.58 24.43
CA LEU A 163 0.25 5.91 24.46
C LEU A 163 -1.16 5.96 25.09
N PRO A 164 -2.03 4.93 24.94
CA PRO A 164 -3.31 4.88 25.63
C PRO A 164 -3.22 4.97 27.16
N LYS A 165 -2.06 4.66 27.77
CA LYS A 165 -1.84 4.74 29.23
C LYS A 165 -1.74 6.19 29.72
N ILE A 166 -1.23 7.10 28.88
CA ILE A 166 -1.03 8.51 29.18
C ILE A 166 -2.10 9.42 28.55
N ALA A 167 -2.93 8.88 27.65
CA ALA A 167 -3.96 9.62 26.95
C ALA A 167 -5.05 10.18 27.91
N PRO A 168 -5.72 11.29 27.52
CA PRO A 168 -6.86 11.83 28.26
C PRO A 168 -7.98 10.81 28.48
N ALA A 169 -8.73 10.96 29.57
CA ALA A 169 -9.84 10.06 29.90
C ALA A 169 -11.06 10.25 28.99
N GLU A 170 -11.28 11.47 28.48
CA GLU A 170 -12.39 11.79 27.59
C GLU A 170 -12.20 11.08 26.23
N PRO A 171 -13.18 10.30 25.73
CA PRO A 171 -13.02 9.49 24.52
C PRO A 171 -12.64 10.28 23.25
N THR A 172 -13.19 11.49 23.09
CA THR A 172 -12.93 12.40 21.95
C THR A 172 -11.47 12.86 21.94
N LEU A 173 -11.01 13.40 23.08
CA LEU A 173 -9.65 13.86 23.28
C LEU A 173 -8.65 12.71 23.30
N ARG A 174 -9.05 11.54 23.79
CA ARG A 174 -8.24 10.32 23.73
C ARG A 174 -7.94 9.93 22.29
N ASN A 175 -8.95 9.91 21.43
CA ASN A 175 -8.77 9.54 20.02
C ASN A 175 -7.91 10.57 19.28
N LEU A 176 -8.13 11.87 19.54
CA LEU A 176 -7.27 12.93 18.99
C LEU A 176 -5.83 12.82 19.50
N PHE A 177 -5.63 12.57 20.79
CA PHE A 177 -4.30 12.35 21.35
C PHE A 177 -3.59 11.17 20.70
N LEU A 178 -4.28 10.05 20.52
CA LEU A 178 -3.73 8.88 19.83
C LEU A 178 -3.45 9.14 18.35
N LEU A 179 -4.27 9.94 17.68
CA LEU A 179 -4.03 10.37 16.30
C LEU A 179 -2.72 11.18 16.22
N TYR A 180 -2.57 12.24 17.03
CA TYR A 180 -1.35 13.05 17.07
C TYR A 180 -0.14 12.25 17.53
N GLY A 181 -0.31 11.34 18.49
CA GLY A 181 0.73 10.43 18.94
C GLY A 181 1.20 9.46 17.85
N GLY A 182 0.28 8.99 17.00
CA GLY A 182 0.62 8.18 15.83
C GLY A 182 1.35 8.98 14.75
N LEU A 183 0.91 10.21 14.47
CA LEU A 183 1.64 11.12 13.57
C LEU A 183 3.04 11.43 14.09
N TYR A 184 3.16 11.68 15.40
CA TYR A 184 4.43 11.89 16.07
C TYR A 184 5.34 10.66 15.95
N ALA A 185 4.82 9.46 16.19
CA ALA A 185 5.59 8.22 16.02
C ALA A 185 6.11 8.05 14.59
N ILE A 186 5.33 8.45 13.58
CA ILE A 186 5.74 8.38 12.16
C ILE A 186 6.79 9.45 11.84
N LEU A 187 6.69 10.65 12.39
CA LEU A 187 7.73 11.67 12.25
C LEU A 187 9.05 11.19 12.88
N GLN A 188 8.99 10.54 14.05
CA GLN A 188 10.18 9.94 14.66
C GLN A 188 10.71 8.76 13.84
N PHE A 189 9.84 7.91 13.30
CA PHE A 189 10.22 6.86 12.35
C PHE A 189 11.02 7.44 11.17
N ASN A 190 10.55 8.54 10.59
CA ASN A 190 11.22 9.22 9.50
C ASN A 190 12.56 9.84 9.93
N ASN A 191 12.64 10.44 11.12
CA ASN A 191 13.89 10.99 11.68
C ASN A 191 14.95 9.91 11.89
N GLU A 192 14.58 8.75 12.45
CA GLU A 192 15.49 7.60 12.62
C GLU A 192 15.95 7.07 11.25
N LEU A 193 15.06 7.05 10.26
CA LEU A 193 15.38 6.61 8.91
C LEU A 193 16.37 7.56 8.21
N LYS A 194 16.32 8.88 8.46
CA LYS A 194 17.31 9.85 7.96
C LYS A 194 18.72 9.58 8.49
N GLN A 195 18.85 9.02 9.70
CA GLN A 195 20.14 8.75 10.33
C GLN A 195 20.80 7.45 9.82
N ILE A 196 20.04 6.58 9.15
CA ILE A 196 20.51 5.25 8.75
C ILE A 196 20.48 5.12 7.22
N GLN A 197 21.62 4.77 6.63
CA GLN A 197 21.70 4.49 5.20
C GLN A 197 21.34 3.02 4.92
N LEU A 198 20.16 2.80 4.32
CA LEU A 198 19.65 1.46 3.98
C LEU A 198 19.44 1.32 2.47
N SER A 199 19.60 0.10 1.96
CA SER A 199 19.26 -0.24 0.58
C SER A 199 17.74 -0.17 0.36
N ALA A 200 17.30 0.09 -0.87
CA ALA A 200 15.89 0.13 -1.24
C ALA A 200 15.17 -1.19 -0.85
N ASN A 201 15.81 -2.33 -1.11
CA ASN A 201 15.25 -3.64 -0.81
C ASN A 201 15.03 -3.85 0.70
N THR A 202 15.92 -3.38 1.56
CA THR A 202 15.75 -3.47 3.02
C THR A 202 14.60 -2.58 3.50
N LYS A 203 14.44 -1.40 2.91
CA LYS A 203 13.29 -0.52 3.20
C LYS A 203 11.98 -1.20 2.84
N GLU A 204 11.89 -1.77 1.64
CA GLU A 204 10.69 -2.44 1.15
C GLU A 204 10.34 -3.72 1.92
N SER A 205 11.31 -4.60 2.13
CA SER A 205 11.07 -5.92 2.73
C SER A 205 10.87 -5.90 4.25
N PHE A 206 11.43 -4.91 4.96
CA PHE A 206 11.43 -4.88 6.42
C PHE A 206 10.73 -3.65 6.99
N LEU A 207 11.11 -2.43 6.56
CA LEU A 207 10.62 -1.21 7.22
C LEU A 207 9.18 -0.86 6.87
N TYR A 208 8.79 -0.98 5.60
CA TYR A 208 7.46 -0.57 5.17
C TYR A 208 6.34 -1.36 5.83
N VAL A 209 6.55 -2.61 6.23
CA VAL A 209 5.56 -3.38 6.98
C VAL A 209 5.20 -2.70 8.31
N HIS A 210 6.19 -2.17 9.04
CA HIS A 210 5.96 -1.48 10.32
C HIS A 210 5.39 -0.07 10.11
N LEU A 211 5.87 0.65 9.10
CA LEU A 211 5.29 1.94 8.71
C LEU A 211 3.82 1.79 8.31
N TYR A 212 3.46 0.75 7.57
CA TYR A 212 2.07 0.49 7.17
C TYR A 212 1.17 0.17 8.36
N LYS A 213 1.66 -0.51 9.39
CA LYS A 213 0.90 -0.70 10.64
C LYS A 213 0.55 0.64 11.29
N LEU A 214 1.53 1.54 11.43
CA LEU A 214 1.33 2.87 12.01
C LEU A 214 0.39 3.74 11.15
N THR A 215 0.67 3.85 9.85
CA THR A 215 -0.11 4.68 8.93
C THR A 215 -1.56 4.21 8.79
N ASN A 216 -1.80 2.89 8.75
CA ASN A 216 -3.15 2.33 8.78
C ASN A 216 -3.86 2.67 10.08
N LYS A 217 -3.18 2.57 11.22
CA LYS A 217 -3.78 2.88 12.51
C LYS A 217 -4.14 4.37 12.65
N VAL A 218 -3.26 5.26 12.21
CA VAL A 218 -3.52 6.70 12.13
C VAL A 218 -4.70 6.98 11.21
N SER A 219 -4.77 6.32 10.06
CA SER A 219 -5.88 6.46 9.11
C SER A 219 -7.22 5.96 9.67
N GLU A 220 -7.22 4.88 10.46
CA GLU A 220 -8.40 4.42 11.19
C GLU A 220 -8.86 5.46 12.21
N LEU A 221 -7.94 5.96 13.03
CA LEU A 221 -8.22 6.96 14.07
C LEU A 221 -8.78 8.26 13.46
N ALA A 222 -8.26 8.69 12.31
CA ALA A 222 -8.74 9.87 11.60
C ALA A 222 -10.18 9.71 11.10
N LYS A 223 -10.60 8.50 10.69
CA LYS A 223 -11.94 8.23 10.14
C LYS A 223 -13.03 8.05 11.19
N ILE A 224 -12.69 7.96 12.48
CA ILE A 224 -13.69 7.79 13.54
C ILE A 224 -14.57 9.04 13.58
N LYS A 225 -15.89 8.87 13.38
CA LYS A 225 -16.95 9.92 13.36
C LYS A 225 -17.04 10.82 14.62
N VAL A 226 -16.12 10.66 15.57
CA VAL A 226 -15.97 11.37 16.85
C VAL A 226 -15.88 12.90 16.71
N LEU A 227 -15.70 13.41 15.50
CA LEU A 227 -15.62 14.83 15.20
C LEU A 227 -16.96 15.48 14.84
N SER A 228 -18.06 14.71 14.82
CA SER A 228 -19.40 15.27 14.56
C SER A 228 -19.98 16.08 15.74
N SER A 229 -19.26 16.16 16.87
CA SER A 229 -19.57 17.09 17.97
C SER A 229 -18.30 17.54 18.69
N ILE A 230 -17.45 18.34 18.03
CA ILE A 230 -16.24 18.92 18.62
C ILE A 230 -16.65 20.00 19.64
N PRO A 231 -16.36 19.84 20.96
CA PRO A 231 -16.55 20.90 21.93
C PRO A 231 -15.71 22.15 21.58
N PRO A 232 -16.13 23.37 21.94
CA PRO A 232 -15.41 24.60 21.61
C PRO A 232 -13.96 24.62 22.14
N THR A 233 -13.69 23.97 23.28
CA THR A 233 -12.33 23.79 23.85
C THR A 233 -11.43 22.89 23.00
N THR A 234 -12.01 21.94 22.25
CA THR A 234 -11.27 21.07 21.34
C THR A 234 -10.95 21.79 20.03
N LYS A 235 -11.76 22.77 19.61
CA LYS A 235 -11.44 23.61 18.43
C LYS A 235 -10.14 24.39 18.62
N THR A 236 -9.96 25.04 19.78
CA THR A 236 -8.72 25.80 20.07
C THR A 236 -7.49 24.90 20.10
N LEU A 237 -7.64 23.67 20.59
CA LEU A 237 -6.58 22.67 20.59
C LEU A 237 -6.18 22.30 19.16
N ILE A 238 -7.15 22.00 18.30
CA ILE A 238 -6.93 21.65 16.89
C ILE A 238 -6.31 22.82 16.10
N GLU A 239 -6.72 24.06 16.38
CA GLU A 239 -6.10 25.22 15.76
C GLU A 239 -4.62 25.35 16.12
N SER A 240 -4.29 25.09 17.39
CA SER A 240 -2.89 25.14 17.86
C SER A 240 -2.02 23.99 17.33
N SER A 241 -2.61 22.93 16.78
CA SER A 241 -1.88 21.80 16.18
C SER A 241 -1.61 21.95 14.69
N LEU A 242 -2.17 22.94 14.01
CA LEU A 242 -1.93 23.16 12.57
C LEU A 242 -0.44 23.25 12.20
N PRO A 243 0.42 23.97 12.95
CA PRO A 243 1.87 23.98 12.66
C PRO A 243 2.52 22.60 12.74
N PHE A 244 2.04 21.72 13.62
CA PHE A 244 2.54 20.35 13.73
C PHE A 244 2.12 19.49 12.54
N ILE A 245 0.87 19.63 12.06
CA ILE A 245 0.42 18.94 10.84
C ILE A 245 1.24 19.38 9.62
N ARG A 246 1.68 20.63 9.56
CA ARG A 246 2.56 21.12 8.48
C ARG A 246 3.95 20.51 8.48
N LEU A 247 4.42 19.92 9.59
CA LEU A 247 5.69 19.17 9.61
C LEU A 247 5.67 17.98 8.66
N LEU A 248 4.48 17.46 8.32
CA LEU A 248 4.31 16.38 7.34
C LEU A 248 4.61 16.81 5.89
N LEU A 249 4.79 18.12 5.64
CA LEU A 249 5.06 18.68 4.31
C LEU A 249 6.56 18.93 4.06
N ASP A 250 7.45 18.51 4.96
CA ASP A 250 8.90 18.69 4.81
C ASP A 250 9.45 17.81 3.67
N GLU A 251 10.07 18.46 2.68
CA GLU A 251 10.64 17.78 1.52
C GLU A 251 11.98 17.11 1.81
N SER A 252 12.62 17.42 2.94
CA SER A 252 13.86 16.75 3.36
C SER A 252 13.63 15.31 3.82
N ASP A 253 12.38 14.86 3.88
CA ASP A 253 11.97 13.57 4.39
C ASP A 253 12.21 12.42 3.41
N SER A 254 12.49 11.23 3.94
CA SER A 254 12.62 10.02 3.12
C SER A 254 11.27 9.38 2.80
N LEU A 255 10.23 9.73 3.56
CA LEU A 255 8.86 9.20 3.48
C LEU A 255 7.88 10.24 2.92
N GLN A 256 8.34 11.07 1.97
CA GLN A 256 7.58 12.16 1.35
C GLN A 256 6.15 11.74 0.94
N TYR A 257 6.03 10.60 0.25
CA TYR A 257 4.75 10.12 -0.24
C TYR A 257 3.82 9.75 0.93
N GLU A 258 4.30 8.97 1.89
CA GLU A 258 3.52 8.51 3.03
C GLU A 258 3.09 9.68 3.93
N LEU A 259 3.99 10.64 4.19
CA LEU A 259 3.69 11.82 5.01
C LEU A 259 2.65 12.72 4.34
N MET A 260 2.76 12.93 3.02
CA MET A 260 1.74 13.65 2.25
C MET A 260 0.38 12.92 2.32
N LYS A 261 0.34 11.59 2.23
CA LYS A 261 -0.92 10.85 2.35
C LYS A 261 -1.55 10.98 3.73
N LEU A 262 -0.75 11.03 4.80
CA LEU A 262 -1.26 11.30 6.14
C LEU A 262 -1.80 12.72 6.27
N TYR A 263 -1.11 13.71 5.69
CA TYR A 263 -1.62 15.08 5.61
C TYR A 263 -3.00 15.12 4.94
N GLU A 264 -3.14 14.48 3.77
CA GLU A 264 -4.42 14.39 3.05
C GLU A 264 -5.51 13.74 3.92
N VAL A 265 -5.22 12.61 4.57
CA VAL A 265 -6.18 11.88 5.41
C VAL A 265 -6.63 12.72 6.61
N VAL A 266 -5.72 13.45 7.27
CA VAL A 266 -6.05 14.32 8.39
C VAL A 266 -6.94 15.48 7.92
N TRP A 267 -6.64 16.09 6.77
CA TRP A 267 -7.46 17.19 6.24
C TRP A 267 -8.85 16.74 5.78
N ALA A 268 -8.96 15.57 5.14
CA ALA A 268 -10.25 15.05 4.69
C ALA A 268 -11.20 14.70 5.84
N ASN A 269 -10.67 14.12 6.93
CA ASN A 269 -11.49 13.53 7.98
C ASN A 269 -11.53 14.36 9.27
N VAL A 270 -10.46 15.10 9.58
CA VAL A 270 -10.30 15.81 10.86
C VAL A 270 -10.45 17.31 10.75
N LEU A 271 -9.81 17.91 9.74
CA LEU A 271 -9.70 19.36 9.59
C LEU A 271 -10.60 19.91 8.47
N ASN A 272 -11.67 19.19 8.12
CA ASN A 272 -12.57 19.53 7.01
C ASN A 272 -13.58 20.64 7.39
N ASP A 273 -13.07 21.75 7.90
CA ASP A 273 -13.81 22.97 8.22
C ASP A 273 -13.34 24.11 7.32
N GLU A 274 -14.27 24.91 6.78
CA GLU A 274 -13.95 25.96 5.81
C GLU A 274 -13.02 27.04 6.37
N GLU A 275 -13.12 27.36 7.67
CA GLU A 275 -12.28 28.36 8.31
C GLU A 275 -10.83 27.87 8.41
N TRP A 276 -10.64 26.60 8.80
CA TRP A 276 -9.33 25.99 8.94
C TRP A 276 -8.64 25.81 7.58
N ILE A 277 -9.39 25.35 6.57
CA ILE A 277 -8.87 25.27 5.20
C ILE A 277 -8.44 26.66 4.71
N GLY A 278 -9.24 27.70 5.00
CA GLY A 278 -8.90 29.07 4.64
C GLY A 278 -7.65 29.61 5.34
N LYS A 279 -7.46 29.29 6.62
CA LYS A 279 -6.23 29.64 7.38
C LYS A 279 -5.02 28.92 6.82
N GLU A 280 -5.16 27.64 6.49
CA GLU A 280 -4.07 26.82 5.93
C GLU A 280 -3.65 27.29 4.55
N LEU A 281 -4.59 27.56 3.64
CA LEU A 281 -4.28 28.07 2.31
C LEU A 281 -3.44 29.36 2.37
N ARG A 282 -3.80 30.30 3.27
CA ARG A 282 -3.00 31.53 3.50
C ARG A 282 -1.63 31.25 4.08
N ALA A 283 -1.51 30.28 4.98
CA ALA A 283 -0.22 29.89 5.55
C ALA A 283 0.72 29.27 4.50
N LEU A 284 0.16 28.55 3.51
CA LEU A 284 0.91 27.94 2.42
C LEU A 284 1.16 28.89 1.23
N GLU A 285 0.63 30.11 1.25
CA GLU A 285 0.90 31.11 0.19
C GLU A 285 2.34 31.59 0.17
N SER A 286 2.97 31.69 1.34
CA SER A 286 4.32 32.24 1.52
C SER A 286 5.44 31.24 1.25
N VAL A 287 5.14 29.93 1.24
CA VAL A 287 6.13 28.86 1.07
C VAL A 287 5.93 28.23 -0.30
N THR A 288 6.98 28.22 -1.12
CA THR A 288 6.96 27.63 -2.46
C THR A 288 7.78 26.34 -2.49
N SER A 289 7.10 25.20 -2.49
CA SER A 289 7.69 23.87 -2.61
C SER A 289 6.75 22.93 -3.39
N VAL A 290 7.23 21.74 -3.78
CA VAL A 290 6.42 20.72 -4.48
C VAL A 290 5.31 20.21 -3.55
N HIS A 291 5.64 19.90 -2.30
CA HIS A 291 4.69 19.39 -1.31
C HIS A 291 3.66 20.46 -0.91
N THR A 292 4.08 21.71 -0.76
CA THR A 292 3.14 22.80 -0.48
C THR A 292 2.20 23.06 -1.66
N ALA A 293 2.66 22.90 -2.90
CA ALA A 293 1.78 22.96 -4.08
C ALA A 293 0.75 21.82 -4.10
N ILE A 294 1.17 20.58 -3.79
CA ILE A 294 0.28 19.42 -3.67
C ILE A 294 -0.74 19.64 -2.54
N ALA A 295 -0.29 20.07 -1.36
CA ALA A 295 -1.16 20.36 -0.21
C ALA A 295 -2.19 21.44 -0.54
N ARG A 296 -1.77 22.56 -1.16
CA ARG A 296 -2.68 23.63 -1.61
C ARG A 296 -3.72 23.11 -2.61
N SER A 297 -3.27 22.32 -3.59
CA SER A 297 -4.16 21.68 -4.55
C SER A 297 -5.19 20.78 -3.86
N TYR A 298 -4.75 19.98 -2.90
CA TYR A 298 -5.63 19.10 -2.15
C TYR A 298 -6.69 19.85 -1.33
N LEU A 299 -6.30 20.95 -0.68
CA LEU A 299 -7.24 21.80 0.06
C LEU A 299 -8.29 22.43 -0.86
N LEU A 300 -7.89 22.86 -2.07
CA LEU A 300 -8.83 23.34 -3.10
C LEU A 300 -9.73 22.22 -3.62
N PHE A 301 -9.19 20.99 -3.75
CA PHE A 301 -9.95 19.79 -4.08
C PHE A 301 -11.02 19.48 -3.00
N LEU A 302 -10.70 19.60 -1.71
CA LEU A 302 -11.70 19.45 -0.63
C LEU A 302 -12.82 20.50 -0.73
N LYS A 303 -12.47 21.74 -1.14
CA LYS A 303 -13.44 22.82 -1.42
C LYS A 303 -14.19 22.68 -2.76
N LYS A 304 -14.00 21.57 -3.50
CA LYS A 304 -14.60 21.32 -4.82
C LYS A 304 -14.25 22.39 -5.88
N LYS A 305 -13.10 23.06 -5.73
CA LYS A 305 -12.56 24.04 -6.68
C LYS A 305 -11.51 23.37 -7.58
N ASP A 306 -11.94 22.41 -8.38
CA ASP A 306 -11.03 21.51 -9.12
C ASP A 306 -10.11 22.23 -10.12
N GLU A 307 -10.60 23.27 -10.81
CA GLU A 307 -9.80 24.04 -11.76
C GLU A 307 -8.69 24.86 -11.06
N GLU A 308 -9.02 25.47 -9.91
CA GLU A 308 -8.04 26.15 -9.06
C GLU A 308 -7.03 25.14 -8.49
N ALA A 309 -7.50 23.96 -8.08
CA ALA A 309 -6.65 22.88 -7.58
C ALA A 309 -5.64 22.41 -8.64
N ILE A 310 -6.09 22.21 -9.87
CA ILE A 310 -5.23 21.83 -11.00
C ILE A 310 -4.21 22.95 -11.31
N SER A 311 -4.67 24.20 -11.32
CA SER A 311 -3.79 25.35 -11.55
C SER A 311 -2.68 25.45 -10.50
N ALA A 312 -2.96 25.08 -9.25
CA ALA A 312 -1.99 25.06 -8.17
C ALA A 312 -0.89 24.00 -8.33
N LEU A 313 -1.17 22.88 -9.00
CA LEU A 313 -0.19 21.81 -9.23
C LEU A 313 0.90 22.25 -10.23
N LYS A 314 0.56 23.17 -11.15
CA LYS A 314 1.32 23.51 -12.37
C LYS A 314 1.53 22.29 -13.29
N PRO A 315 1.25 22.41 -14.59
CA PRO A 315 1.22 21.25 -15.50
C PRO A 315 2.59 20.58 -15.74
N ASP A 316 3.69 21.28 -15.51
CA ASP A 316 5.04 20.84 -15.96
C ASP A 316 5.77 19.90 -15.00
N ASP A 317 5.15 19.52 -13.87
CA ASP A 317 5.82 18.71 -12.85
C ASP A 317 5.22 17.30 -12.72
N LEU A 318 5.75 16.40 -13.54
CA LEU A 318 5.36 14.99 -13.61
C LEU A 318 5.53 14.26 -12.26
N ALA A 319 6.41 14.73 -11.37
CA ALA A 319 6.63 14.11 -10.06
C ALA A 319 5.39 14.18 -9.15
N LYS A 320 4.45 15.09 -9.44
CA LYS A 320 3.21 15.25 -8.67
C LYS A 320 2.14 14.22 -9.02
N LEU A 321 2.26 13.51 -10.15
CA LEU A 321 1.25 12.58 -10.66
C LEU A 321 0.81 11.51 -9.64
N PRO A 322 1.73 10.80 -8.97
CA PRO A 322 1.35 9.75 -8.00
C PRO A 322 0.42 10.24 -6.89
N TYR A 323 0.56 11.51 -6.50
CA TYR A 323 -0.17 12.07 -5.37
C TYR A 323 -1.66 12.23 -5.66
N PHE A 324 -2.05 12.70 -6.84
CA PHE A 324 -3.48 12.93 -7.12
C PHE A 324 -4.22 11.69 -7.67
N ILE A 325 -3.54 10.56 -7.91
CA ILE A 325 -4.21 9.30 -8.28
C ILE A 325 -5.24 8.88 -7.22
N SER A 326 -4.92 9.07 -5.93
CA SER A 326 -5.87 8.73 -4.85
C SER A 326 -7.13 9.59 -4.90
N TRP A 327 -7.01 10.86 -5.29
CA TRP A 327 -8.16 11.79 -5.39
C TRP A 327 -9.10 11.36 -6.52
N ILE A 328 -8.53 10.94 -7.64
CA ILE A 328 -9.30 10.42 -8.79
C ILE A 328 -10.01 9.10 -8.41
N LYS A 329 -9.32 8.21 -7.69
CA LYS A 329 -9.94 6.98 -7.15
C LYS A 329 -11.08 7.31 -6.16
N GLU A 330 -10.92 8.34 -5.34
CA GLU A 330 -11.96 8.81 -4.43
C GLU A 330 -13.19 9.31 -5.20
N LEU A 331 -13.01 10.19 -6.19
CA LEU A 331 -14.10 10.68 -7.05
C LEU A 331 -14.82 9.53 -7.78
N LEU A 332 -14.05 8.55 -8.26
CA LEU A 332 -14.58 7.35 -8.90
C LEU A 332 -15.44 6.52 -7.93
N SER A 333 -15.00 6.37 -6.67
CA SER A 333 -15.77 5.68 -5.63
C SER A 333 -17.07 6.40 -5.26
N GLN A 334 -17.04 7.74 -5.28
CA GLN A 334 -18.19 8.61 -5.04
C GLN A 334 -19.12 8.72 -6.25
N LYS A 335 -18.68 8.26 -7.43
CA LYS A 335 -19.39 8.38 -8.72
C LYS A 335 -19.65 9.83 -9.14
N ASP A 336 -18.81 10.78 -8.74
CA ASP A 336 -18.93 12.19 -9.15
C ASP A 336 -18.36 12.39 -10.56
N THR A 337 -19.19 12.16 -11.58
CA THR A 337 -18.77 12.18 -12.99
C THR A 337 -18.29 13.55 -13.45
N LYS A 338 -18.87 14.64 -12.93
CA LYS A 338 -18.52 16.01 -13.33
C LYS A 338 -17.09 16.34 -12.92
N ARG A 339 -16.78 16.19 -11.64
CA ARG A 339 -15.42 16.44 -11.13
C ARG A 339 -14.42 15.45 -11.72
N LEU A 340 -14.82 14.19 -11.84
CA LEU A 340 -13.96 13.14 -12.38
C LEU A 340 -13.52 13.44 -13.82
N SER A 341 -14.41 13.97 -14.68
CA SER A 341 -14.02 14.33 -16.05
C SER A 341 -12.91 15.39 -16.11
N ILE A 342 -12.91 16.36 -15.20
CA ILE A 342 -11.91 17.43 -15.13
C ILE A 342 -10.53 16.82 -14.80
N TRP A 343 -10.48 15.98 -13.77
CA TRP A 343 -9.24 15.31 -13.37
C TRP A 343 -8.74 14.26 -14.37
N ILE A 344 -9.65 13.54 -15.03
CA ILE A 344 -9.30 12.57 -16.08
C ILE A 344 -8.69 13.30 -17.29
N ASN A 345 -9.23 14.45 -17.69
CA ASN A 345 -8.66 15.25 -18.77
C ASN A 345 -7.26 15.75 -18.41
N TYR A 346 -7.08 16.26 -17.18
CA TYR A 346 -5.78 16.68 -16.68
C TYR A 346 -4.76 15.54 -16.63
N LEU A 347 -5.15 14.38 -16.08
CA LEU A 347 -4.30 13.19 -16.02
C LEU A 347 -3.91 12.70 -17.43
N SER A 348 -4.85 12.72 -18.38
CA SER A 348 -4.62 12.27 -19.76
C SER A 348 -3.57 13.10 -20.48
N ALA A 349 -3.43 14.38 -20.14
CA ALA A 349 -2.47 15.29 -20.77
C ALA A 349 -1.01 14.95 -20.42
N MET A 350 -0.75 14.33 -19.27
CA MET A 350 0.61 14.12 -18.74
C MET A 350 1.00 12.67 -18.51
N MET A 351 0.04 11.75 -18.37
CA MET A 351 0.32 10.35 -18.00
C MET A 351 1.25 9.61 -18.98
N GLY A 352 1.15 9.94 -20.28
CA GLY A 352 1.98 9.31 -21.31
C GLY A 352 3.45 9.70 -21.18
N GLU A 353 3.75 10.95 -20.80
CA GLU A 353 5.10 11.41 -20.56
C GLU A 353 5.63 10.86 -19.22
N TYR A 354 4.81 10.93 -18.16
CA TYR A 354 5.17 10.43 -16.83
C TYR A 354 5.68 8.98 -16.87
N VAL A 355 4.96 8.06 -17.51
CA VAL A 355 5.33 6.63 -17.53
C VAL A 355 6.69 6.36 -18.19
N ARG A 356 7.14 7.25 -19.09
CA ARG A 356 8.47 7.18 -19.72
C ARG A 356 9.58 7.74 -18.83
N THR A 357 9.24 8.59 -17.87
CA THR A 357 10.18 9.18 -16.91
C THR A 357 10.40 8.33 -15.65
N VAL A 358 9.54 7.36 -15.36
CA VAL A 358 9.67 6.49 -14.18
C VAL A 358 10.99 5.70 -14.26
N PRO A 359 11.92 5.87 -13.31
CA PRO A 359 13.24 5.26 -13.42
C PRO A 359 13.22 3.72 -13.32
N SER A 360 13.97 3.10 -14.24
CA SER A 360 14.85 1.94 -14.01
C SER A 360 14.34 0.49 -13.96
N THR A 361 13.05 0.19 -14.19
CA THR A 361 12.64 -1.17 -14.64
C THR A 361 11.37 -1.13 -15.48
N TYR A 362 11.28 -1.97 -16.53
CA TYR A 362 10.04 -2.19 -17.29
C TYR A 362 8.85 -2.51 -16.35
N GLN A 363 9.12 -3.26 -15.28
CA GLN A 363 8.14 -3.63 -14.26
C GLN A 363 7.55 -2.41 -13.52
N GLY A 364 8.36 -1.40 -13.18
CA GLY A 364 7.89 -0.18 -12.53
C GLY A 364 6.89 0.61 -13.37
N SER A 365 7.24 0.86 -14.64
CA SER A 365 6.33 1.50 -15.60
C SER A 365 5.06 0.67 -15.81
N ARG A 366 5.17 -0.66 -15.90
CA ARG A 366 4.03 -1.56 -16.08
C ARG A 366 3.10 -1.59 -14.87
N ASN A 367 3.61 -1.52 -13.65
CA ASN A 367 2.80 -1.41 -12.43
C ASN A 367 1.96 -0.13 -12.45
N MET A 368 2.56 1.01 -12.80
CA MET A 368 1.85 2.29 -12.92
C MET A 368 0.80 2.26 -14.04
N VAL A 369 1.15 1.70 -15.21
CA VAL A 369 0.21 1.56 -16.32
C VAL A 369 -0.97 0.68 -15.94
N SER A 370 -0.77 -0.41 -15.20
CA SER A 370 -1.86 -1.26 -14.70
C SER A 370 -2.84 -0.47 -13.83
N ILE A 371 -2.33 0.37 -12.92
CA ILE A 371 -3.16 1.24 -12.07
C ILE A 371 -3.98 2.22 -12.94
N LEU A 372 -3.34 2.89 -13.89
CA LEU A 372 -3.98 3.88 -14.76
C LEU A 372 -5.01 3.24 -15.69
N VAL A 373 -4.67 2.13 -16.35
CA VAL A 373 -5.57 1.40 -17.25
C VAL A 373 -6.81 0.91 -16.50
N ASN A 374 -6.66 0.36 -15.30
CA ASN A 374 -7.79 -0.06 -14.48
C ASN A 374 -8.68 1.13 -14.06
N LEU A 375 -8.07 2.26 -13.70
CA LEU A 375 -8.79 3.48 -13.36
C LEU A 375 -9.63 3.98 -14.55
N PHE A 376 -9.03 4.10 -15.73
CA PHE A 376 -9.75 4.54 -16.94
C PHE A 376 -10.80 3.53 -17.39
N LYS A 377 -10.56 2.23 -17.20
CA LYS A 377 -11.57 1.19 -17.46
C LYS A 377 -12.80 1.38 -16.58
N GLN A 378 -12.62 1.59 -15.29
CA GLN A 378 -13.72 1.83 -14.36
C GLN A 378 -14.45 3.15 -14.67
N TYR A 379 -13.71 4.19 -15.05
CA TYR A 379 -14.30 5.45 -15.48
C TYR A 379 -15.16 5.29 -16.74
N ALA A 380 -14.65 4.62 -17.77
CA ALA A 380 -15.38 4.32 -19.00
C ALA A 380 -16.68 3.53 -18.73
N LEU A 381 -16.63 2.55 -17.83
CA LEU A 381 -17.81 1.81 -17.39
C LEU A 381 -18.83 2.71 -16.67
N LEU A 382 -18.36 3.67 -15.86
CA LEU A 382 -19.23 4.60 -15.13
C LEU A 382 -19.98 5.56 -16.06
N ILE A 383 -19.29 6.13 -17.06
CA ILE A 383 -19.89 7.04 -18.04
C ILE A 383 -20.57 6.32 -19.22
N LYS A 384 -20.37 5.00 -19.33
CA LYS A 384 -20.83 4.15 -20.45
C LYS A 384 -20.27 4.55 -21.82
N GLU A 385 -19.05 5.08 -21.84
CA GLU A 385 -18.34 5.47 -23.05
C GLU A 385 -16.93 4.87 -23.04
N GLU A 386 -16.56 4.16 -24.10
CA GLU A 386 -15.27 3.49 -24.21
C GLU A 386 -14.13 4.44 -24.64
N GLY A 387 -14.46 5.63 -25.16
CA GLY A 387 -13.52 6.59 -25.71
C GLY A 387 -12.34 6.92 -24.79
N PRO A 388 -12.56 7.33 -23.52
CA PRO A 388 -11.48 7.62 -22.60
C PRO A 388 -10.58 6.42 -22.31
N TYR A 389 -11.15 5.20 -22.26
CA TYR A 389 -10.38 3.98 -22.04
C TYR A 389 -9.48 3.67 -23.24
N ILE A 390 -10.00 3.77 -24.46
CA ILE A 390 -9.21 3.58 -25.69
C ILE A 390 -8.08 4.61 -25.76
N LYS A 391 -8.38 5.89 -25.47
CA LYS A 391 -7.37 6.95 -25.48
C LYS A 391 -6.28 6.70 -24.45
N CYS A 392 -6.64 6.20 -23.27
CA CYS A 392 -5.69 5.79 -22.24
C CYS A 392 -4.77 4.68 -22.73
N LEU A 393 -5.32 3.61 -23.31
CA LEU A 393 -4.54 2.52 -23.87
C LEU A 393 -3.53 3.01 -24.92
N GLN A 394 -3.93 3.94 -25.80
CA GLN A 394 -3.04 4.50 -26.81
C GLN A 394 -1.92 5.37 -26.22
N LEU A 395 -2.25 6.23 -25.25
CA LEU A 395 -1.28 7.15 -24.64
C LEU A 395 -0.23 6.44 -23.77
N LEU A 396 -0.56 5.27 -23.23
CA LEU A 396 0.30 4.48 -22.35
C LEU A 396 1.14 3.43 -23.09
N LEU A 397 1.13 3.42 -24.43
CA LEU A 397 2.05 2.60 -25.21
C LEU A 397 3.51 3.01 -24.96
N PRO A 398 4.46 2.05 -24.95
CA PRO A 398 4.28 0.63 -25.30
C PRO A 398 3.81 -0.25 -24.13
N TYR A 399 3.74 0.27 -22.91
CA TYR A 399 3.50 -0.55 -21.72
C TYR A 399 2.08 -1.12 -21.64
N SER A 400 1.09 -0.48 -22.28
CA SER A 400 -0.30 -0.92 -22.40
C SER A 400 -0.56 -1.90 -23.56
N PHE A 401 0.49 -2.37 -24.25
CA PHE A 401 0.37 -3.19 -25.46
C PHE A 401 -0.53 -4.40 -25.27
N ILE A 402 -0.36 -5.14 -24.16
CA ILE A 402 -1.12 -6.37 -23.90
C ILE A 402 -2.62 -6.03 -23.77
N GLU A 403 -2.98 -5.04 -22.97
CA GLU A 403 -4.38 -4.67 -22.78
C GLU A 403 -5.00 -4.10 -24.06
N TYR A 404 -4.24 -3.33 -24.84
CA TYR A 404 -4.74 -2.76 -26.08
C TYR A 404 -4.90 -3.81 -27.18
N SER A 405 -3.95 -4.74 -27.29
CA SER A 405 -4.04 -5.90 -28.19
C SER A 405 -5.28 -6.75 -27.88
N GLN A 406 -5.50 -7.09 -26.60
CA GLN A 406 -6.68 -7.85 -26.18
C GLN A 406 -7.98 -7.09 -26.49
N TYR A 407 -8.01 -5.78 -26.24
CA TYR A 407 -9.17 -4.95 -26.54
C TYR A 407 -9.54 -4.96 -28.03
N LEU A 408 -8.56 -4.70 -28.91
CA LEU A 408 -8.79 -4.66 -30.36
C LEU A 408 -9.20 -6.03 -30.92
N HIS A 409 -8.55 -7.10 -30.43
CA HIS A 409 -8.89 -8.46 -30.81
C HIS A 409 -10.34 -8.82 -30.44
N ASN A 410 -10.75 -8.55 -29.19
CA ASN A 410 -12.10 -8.86 -28.71
C ASN A 410 -13.19 -8.06 -29.42
N LYS A 411 -12.88 -6.86 -29.90
CA LYS A 411 -13.81 -6.01 -30.66
C LYS A 411 -13.80 -6.30 -32.17
N GLY A 412 -12.90 -7.16 -32.65
CA GLY A 412 -12.77 -7.48 -34.07
C GLY A 412 -12.12 -6.39 -34.92
N HIS A 413 -11.41 -5.44 -34.29
CA HIS A 413 -10.65 -4.38 -34.97
C HIS A 413 -9.33 -4.92 -35.52
N LEU A 414 -9.44 -5.83 -36.50
CA LEU A 414 -8.32 -6.63 -37.00
C LEU A 414 -7.22 -5.77 -37.64
N LYS A 415 -7.59 -4.66 -38.31
CA LYS A 415 -6.62 -3.78 -38.96
C LYS A 415 -5.76 -3.05 -37.94
N GLU A 416 -6.40 -2.39 -36.98
CA GLU A 416 -5.73 -1.67 -35.89
C GLU A 416 -4.94 -2.63 -35.00
N TRP A 417 -5.45 -3.85 -34.79
CA TRP A 417 -4.74 -4.90 -34.06
C TRP A 417 -3.43 -5.26 -34.77
N MET A 418 -3.45 -5.40 -36.09
CA MET A 418 -2.23 -5.67 -36.87
C MET A 418 -1.25 -4.49 -36.89
N GLU A 419 -1.75 -3.27 -37.04
CA GLU A 419 -0.93 -2.07 -36.94
C GLU A 419 -0.24 -1.99 -35.56
N LEU A 420 -0.93 -2.41 -34.49
CA LEU A 420 -0.35 -2.52 -33.16
C LEU A 420 0.74 -3.61 -33.07
N GLN A 421 0.50 -4.81 -33.60
CA GLN A 421 1.50 -5.89 -33.59
C GLN A 421 2.80 -5.48 -34.30
N VAL A 422 2.69 -4.70 -35.37
CA VAL A 422 3.82 -4.24 -36.20
C VAL A 422 4.58 -3.08 -35.54
N LEU A 423 3.96 -2.38 -34.58
CA LEU A 423 4.56 -1.25 -33.87
C LEU A 423 5.80 -1.66 -33.05
N LEU A 424 5.79 -2.88 -32.52
CA LEU A 424 6.91 -3.47 -31.78
C LEU A 424 7.55 -4.54 -32.66
N ASP A 425 8.89 -4.56 -32.73
CA ASP A 425 9.58 -5.69 -33.35
C ASP A 425 9.26 -6.95 -32.53
N PHE A 426 9.04 -8.07 -33.22
CA PHE A 426 8.83 -9.36 -32.56
C PHE A 426 10.18 -9.96 -32.15
N ASP A 427 10.24 -10.50 -30.94
CA ASP A 427 11.40 -11.27 -30.46
C ASP A 427 11.32 -12.74 -30.94
N ASP A 428 10.11 -13.23 -31.24
CA ASP A 428 9.83 -14.61 -31.63
C ASP A 428 9.20 -14.68 -33.04
N ALA A 429 9.96 -15.26 -33.98
CA ALA A 429 9.52 -15.44 -35.36
C ALA A 429 8.40 -16.47 -35.53
N GLU A 430 8.28 -17.44 -34.62
CA GLU A 430 7.18 -18.42 -34.62
C GLU A 430 5.87 -17.75 -34.22
N GLN A 431 5.89 -16.97 -33.13
CA GLN A 431 4.73 -16.17 -32.71
C GLN A 431 4.27 -15.20 -33.81
N ALA A 432 5.22 -14.49 -34.46
CA ALA A 432 4.89 -13.59 -35.56
C ALA A 432 4.27 -14.34 -36.76
N SER A 433 4.76 -15.55 -37.04
CA SER A 433 4.22 -16.43 -38.08
C SER A 433 2.78 -16.85 -37.78
N GLU A 434 2.48 -17.27 -36.55
CA GLU A 434 1.13 -17.63 -36.12
C GLU A 434 0.15 -16.46 -36.24
N ILE A 435 0.58 -15.25 -35.81
CA ILE A 435 -0.20 -14.02 -35.94
C ILE A 435 -0.49 -13.73 -37.41
N ALA A 436 0.52 -13.85 -38.28
CA ALA A 436 0.36 -13.62 -39.71
C ALA A 436 -0.64 -14.60 -40.33
N GLU A 437 -0.54 -15.90 -40.02
CA GLU A 437 -1.47 -16.93 -40.51
C GLU A 437 -2.91 -16.66 -40.05
N TYR A 438 -3.10 -16.34 -38.77
CA TYR A 438 -4.42 -15.99 -38.24
C TYR A 438 -5.07 -14.85 -39.01
N VAL A 439 -4.30 -13.79 -39.31
CA VAL A 439 -4.81 -12.63 -40.06
C VAL A 439 -5.01 -12.94 -41.53
N ILE A 440 -4.17 -13.79 -42.13
CA ILE A 440 -4.36 -14.24 -43.51
C ILE A 440 -5.71 -14.93 -43.69
N GLN A 441 -6.08 -15.82 -42.75
CA GLN A 441 -7.35 -16.54 -42.78
C GLN A 441 -8.56 -15.61 -42.66
N GLN A 442 -8.45 -14.54 -41.88
CA GLN A 442 -9.53 -13.57 -41.66
C GLN A 442 -9.62 -12.52 -42.79
N ARG A 443 -8.52 -11.79 -43.03
CA ARG A 443 -8.38 -10.72 -44.02
C ARG A 443 -6.92 -10.60 -44.47
N ALA A 444 -6.58 -11.30 -45.54
CA ALA A 444 -5.21 -11.41 -46.04
C ALA A 444 -4.48 -10.09 -46.33
N ASN A 445 -5.20 -9.06 -46.75
CA ASN A 445 -4.63 -7.73 -47.00
C ASN A 445 -4.06 -7.04 -45.75
N TYR A 446 -4.52 -7.40 -44.54
CA TYR A 446 -4.01 -6.81 -43.30
C TYR A 446 -2.71 -7.45 -42.79
N ALA A 447 -2.36 -8.63 -43.29
CA ALA A 447 -1.12 -9.31 -42.92
C ALA A 447 0.13 -8.74 -43.63
N ILE A 448 -0.05 -7.89 -44.64
CA ILE A 448 1.07 -7.36 -45.45
C ILE A 448 2.21 -6.76 -44.59
N PRO A 449 1.94 -5.91 -43.58
CA PRO A 449 3.03 -5.28 -42.83
C PRO A 449 3.85 -6.27 -42.00
N ILE A 450 3.18 -7.23 -41.31
CA ILE A 450 3.88 -8.24 -40.51
C ILE A 450 4.66 -9.21 -41.40
N LEU A 451 4.15 -9.54 -42.59
CA LEU A 451 4.86 -10.37 -43.56
C LEU A 451 6.19 -9.73 -43.98
N HIS A 452 6.21 -8.42 -44.23
CA HIS A 452 7.45 -7.70 -44.53
C HIS A 452 8.45 -7.74 -43.37
N GLN A 453 8.00 -7.61 -42.12
CA GLN A 453 8.89 -7.75 -40.95
C GLN A 453 9.44 -9.18 -40.82
N ILE A 454 8.60 -10.20 -40.98
CA ILE A 454 8.99 -11.63 -40.95
C ILE A 454 10.02 -11.94 -42.03
N ILE A 455 9.78 -11.52 -43.28
CA ILE A 455 10.71 -11.70 -44.39
C ILE A 455 12.06 -11.04 -44.07
N ARG A 456 12.03 -9.79 -43.58
CA ARG A 456 13.26 -9.07 -43.20
C ARG A 456 14.01 -9.78 -42.10
N HIS A 457 13.33 -10.25 -41.05
CA HIS A 457 13.94 -11.00 -39.95
C HIS A 457 14.67 -12.24 -40.46
N PHE A 458 14.00 -13.10 -41.24
CA PHE A 458 14.60 -14.32 -41.77
C PHE A 458 15.76 -14.09 -42.73
N ILE A 459 15.75 -12.98 -43.49
CA ILE A 459 16.90 -12.58 -44.31
C ILE A 459 18.09 -12.16 -43.43
N LEU A 460 17.84 -11.44 -42.33
CA LEU A 460 18.88 -10.99 -41.41
C LEU A 460 19.54 -12.14 -40.62
N GLU A 461 18.84 -13.24 -40.37
CA GLU A 461 19.41 -14.41 -39.69
C GLU A 461 20.55 -15.10 -40.46
N ARG A 462 20.65 -14.89 -41.78
CA ARG A 462 21.69 -15.44 -42.67
C ARG A 462 21.86 -16.97 -42.63
N LYS A 463 20.82 -17.72 -42.32
CA LYS A 463 20.80 -19.19 -42.36
C LYS A 463 20.09 -19.68 -43.62
N LYS A 464 20.54 -20.81 -44.18
CA LYS A 464 19.91 -21.44 -45.36
C LYS A 464 18.43 -21.77 -45.12
N THR A 465 18.10 -22.27 -43.94
CA THR A 465 16.73 -22.60 -43.54
C THR A 465 15.85 -21.35 -43.46
N SER A 466 16.35 -20.28 -42.86
CA SER A 466 15.65 -19.00 -42.76
C SER A 466 15.41 -18.35 -44.13
N TYR A 467 16.38 -18.43 -45.05
CA TYR A 467 16.17 -17.99 -46.43
C TYR A 467 15.06 -18.74 -47.17
N ALA A 468 14.93 -20.05 -46.92
CA ALA A 468 13.84 -20.82 -47.50
C ALA A 468 12.47 -20.33 -46.98
N LEU A 469 12.36 -20.09 -45.66
CA LEU A 469 11.16 -19.54 -45.03
C LEU A 469 10.84 -18.12 -45.53
N ALA A 470 11.85 -17.26 -45.70
CA ALA A 470 11.67 -15.94 -46.30
C ALA A 470 11.06 -16.02 -47.71
N CYS A 471 11.48 -17.00 -48.53
CA CYS A 471 10.90 -17.23 -49.85
C CYS A 471 9.45 -17.73 -49.77
N ASP A 472 9.12 -18.59 -48.80
CA ASP A 472 7.74 -19.04 -48.55
C ASP A 472 6.81 -17.85 -48.22
N TYR A 473 7.25 -16.96 -47.33
CA TYR A 473 6.49 -15.76 -46.99
C TYR A 473 6.41 -14.74 -48.13
N LEU A 474 7.43 -14.66 -49.01
CA LEU A 474 7.37 -13.85 -50.23
C LEU A 474 6.32 -14.36 -51.23
N LEU A 475 6.15 -15.68 -51.37
CA LEU A 475 5.09 -16.26 -52.19
C LEU A 475 3.70 -15.90 -51.63
N LYS A 476 3.51 -16.03 -50.30
CA LYS A 476 2.27 -15.61 -49.64
C LYS A 476 2.00 -14.12 -49.87
N LEU A 477 3.01 -13.27 -49.74
CA LEU A 477 2.91 -11.84 -50.02
C LEU A 477 2.48 -11.58 -51.48
N LYS A 478 3.09 -12.28 -52.45
CA LYS A 478 2.71 -12.21 -53.88
C LYS A 478 1.23 -12.53 -54.09
N GLU A 479 0.76 -13.64 -53.52
CA GLU A 479 -0.63 -14.07 -53.63
C GLU A 479 -1.61 -13.02 -53.10
N ILE A 480 -1.28 -12.37 -51.98
CA ILE A 480 -2.09 -11.30 -51.39
C ILE A 480 -2.14 -10.07 -52.33
N HIS A 481 -1.02 -9.69 -52.93
CA HIS A 481 -0.96 -8.57 -53.87
C HIS A 481 -1.73 -8.83 -55.16
N ILE A 482 -1.70 -10.06 -55.69
CA ILE A 482 -2.51 -10.48 -56.84
C ILE A 482 -3.99 -10.39 -56.49
N LYS A 483 -4.40 -10.97 -55.34
CA LYS A 483 -5.80 -10.95 -54.88
C LYS A 483 -6.35 -9.55 -54.63
N THR A 484 -5.49 -8.58 -54.33
CA THR A 484 -5.87 -7.18 -54.06
C THR A 484 -5.68 -6.25 -55.26
N SER A 485 -5.36 -6.78 -56.45
CA SER A 485 -5.08 -6.02 -57.67
C SER A 485 -3.97 -4.97 -57.52
N LYS A 486 -2.95 -5.27 -56.70
CA LYS A 486 -1.81 -4.38 -56.39
C LYS A 486 -0.47 -5.05 -56.73
N GLU A 487 -0.41 -5.70 -57.88
CA GLU A 487 0.74 -6.50 -58.32
C GLU A 487 1.98 -5.64 -58.58
N GLU A 488 1.80 -4.41 -59.09
CA GLU A 488 2.89 -3.44 -59.30
C GLU A 488 3.68 -3.13 -58.02
N LEU A 489 3.00 -3.07 -56.86
CA LEU A 489 3.66 -2.82 -55.58
C LEU A 489 4.58 -3.99 -55.19
N PHE A 490 4.15 -5.21 -55.48
CA PHE A 490 4.98 -6.39 -55.24
C PHE A 490 6.21 -6.41 -56.15
N HIS A 491 6.06 -6.09 -57.44
CA HIS A 491 7.19 -5.98 -58.36
C HIS A 491 8.21 -4.93 -57.92
N ARG A 492 7.74 -3.75 -57.48
CA ARG A 492 8.61 -2.70 -56.95
C ARG A 492 9.35 -3.15 -55.70
N TYR A 493 8.66 -3.83 -54.77
CA TYR A 493 9.28 -4.39 -53.58
C TYR A 493 10.33 -5.45 -53.92
N MET A 494 10.03 -6.36 -54.85
CA MET A 494 10.98 -7.38 -55.30
C MET A 494 12.22 -6.77 -55.96
N HIS A 495 12.07 -5.73 -56.77
CA HIS A 495 13.20 -5.00 -57.36
C HIS A 495 14.10 -4.38 -56.28
N TYR A 496 13.50 -3.74 -55.27
CA TYR A 496 14.25 -3.21 -54.12
C TYR A 496 14.96 -4.32 -53.33
N LEU A 497 14.25 -5.41 -53.03
CA LEU A 497 14.79 -6.54 -52.27
C LEU A 497 15.96 -7.21 -52.99
N HIS A 498 15.88 -7.38 -54.32
CA HIS A 498 16.98 -7.90 -55.14
C HIS A 498 18.21 -7.00 -55.07
N GLY A 499 18.00 -5.67 -55.08
CA GLY A 499 19.04 -4.67 -54.93
C GLY A 499 19.81 -4.77 -53.61
N GLU A 500 19.08 -4.82 -52.50
CA GLU A 500 19.64 -4.91 -51.13
C GLU A 500 20.34 -6.25 -50.88
N THR A 501 19.85 -7.34 -51.45
CA THR A 501 20.34 -8.70 -51.16
C THR A 501 21.29 -9.26 -52.22
N LYS A 502 21.91 -8.42 -53.07
CA LYS A 502 22.86 -8.85 -54.12
C LYS A 502 24.05 -9.66 -53.59
N SER A 503 24.52 -9.33 -52.39
CA SER A 503 25.65 -10.02 -51.74
C SER A 503 25.29 -11.40 -51.20
N LEU A 504 24.00 -11.73 -51.08
CA LEU A 504 23.51 -12.98 -50.50
C LEU A 504 23.24 -14.03 -51.60
N SER A 505 24.30 -14.59 -52.19
CA SER A 505 24.23 -15.52 -53.33
C SER A 505 23.30 -16.72 -53.11
N LEU A 506 23.28 -17.29 -51.90
CA LEU A 506 22.41 -18.41 -51.54
C LEU A 506 20.93 -18.03 -51.53
N PHE A 507 20.60 -16.85 -51.00
CA PHE A 507 19.22 -16.33 -51.01
C PHE A 507 18.77 -16.02 -52.44
N GLN A 508 19.65 -15.42 -53.25
CA GLN A 508 19.39 -15.17 -54.67
C GLN A 508 19.10 -16.44 -55.45
N LYS A 509 19.86 -17.52 -55.20
CA LYS A 509 19.60 -18.82 -55.82
C LYS A 509 18.21 -19.36 -55.46
N LEU A 510 17.83 -19.29 -54.18
CA LEU A 510 16.52 -19.74 -53.70
C LEU A 510 15.35 -18.91 -54.28
N LEU A 511 15.50 -17.60 -54.44
CA LEU A 511 14.50 -16.75 -55.11
C LEU A 511 14.25 -17.21 -56.55
N LYS A 512 15.32 -17.54 -57.29
CA LYS A 512 15.21 -18.07 -58.67
C LYS A 512 14.49 -19.42 -58.71
N GLU A 513 14.88 -20.34 -57.83
CA GLU A 513 14.25 -21.68 -57.75
C GLU A 513 12.74 -21.59 -57.44
N ARG A 514 12.30 -20.55 -56.72
CA ARG A 514 10.91 -20.32 -56.32
C ARG A 514 10.09 -19.48 -57.31
N GLY A 515 10.67 -19.10 -58.46
CA GLY A 515 9.98 -18.27 -59.46
C GLY A 515 9.70 -16.83 -59.01
N LEU A 516 10.47 -16.33 -58.02
CA LEU A 516 10.38 -14.95 -57.51
C LEU A 516 11.39 -14.05 -58.23
N HIS A 517 11.39 -14.09 -59.56
CA HIS A 517 12.27 -13.27 -60.39
C HIS A 517 11.72 -11.84 -60.48
N ALA A 518 12.61 -10.86 -60.32
CA ALA A 518 12.37 -9.54 -60.88
C ALA A 518 12.70 -9.68 -62.37
N ASP A 519 11.68 -9.77 -63.22
CA ASP A 519 11.90 -9.47 -64.63
C ASP A 519 12.42 -8.03 -64.68
N VAL A 520 13.65 -7.88 -65.15
CA VAL A 520 14.29 -6.59 -65.40
C VAL A 520 13.76 -6.03 -66.70
#